data_AF-A0A957UKL5-F1
#
_entry.id   AF-A0A957UKL5-F1
#
_cell.length_a   1.000
_cell.length_b   1.000
_cell.length_c   1.000
_cell.angle_alpha   90.00
_cell.angle_beta   90.00
_cell.angle_gamma   90.00
#
_symmetry.space_group_name_H-M   'P 1'
#
loop_
_entity.id
_entity.type
_entity.pdbx_description
1 polymer ?
#
loop_
_entity_poly.entity_id
_entity_poly.type
_entity_poly.pdbx_seq_one_letter_code
_entity_poly.pdbx_strand_id
1 'polypeptide(L)'
;MLPANVRAIWLTARRAGLQRSLQRLQRMARLRIVDPYWGERLYPKPMLTGDKPATLTESQSELLQRLAVMRAESHLGAQWNQVNDTLQLLNQAPFSLQPPVEWQARPVPDLLWAFQLHGWDWAWPALCDEEGRHGFLALWQDWLHQVPMGRGVAWEPYPTSRRLIAWSAAWHFLERDPQLAAAIGQQAAFLADHLERDLDNNHLVANAKALAWVGLLLPHLPNATQWRQRGLECLWQTLESQVRNDGSHFENSSGYHMAVWLDGLETALLAGASGEWVPETAWQALEKMGDFALALRRPDGRLPMLNDSIEDEPVPAESLFALAADAFDRSDLAWAAG
;
A
#
# COMPACT_ATOMS: atom_id res chain seq x y z
N MET A 1 -30.76 15.97 32.57
CA MET A 1 -29.51 15.23 32.83
C MET A 1 -29.42 14.11 31.80
N LEU A 2 -28.38 14.07 30.96
CA LEU A 2 -28.15 12.91 30.08
C LEU A 2 -27.93 11.66 30.95
N PRO A 3 -28.53 10.50 30.60
CA PRO A 3 -28.33 9.29 31.38
C PRO A 3 -26.83 8.91 31.43
N ALA A 4 -26.40 8.32 32.55
CA ALA A 4 -24.97 8.16 32.87
C ALA A 4 -24.17 7.42 31.79
N ASN A 5 -24.82 6.50 31.06
CA ASN A 5 -24.27 5.79 29.90
C ASN A 5 -23.94 6.74 28.73
N VAL A 6 -24.80 7.71 28.42
CA VAL A 6 -24.58 8.68 27.34
C VAL A 6 -23.44 9.65 27.69
N ARG A 7 -23.33 10.03 28.97
CA ARG A 7 -22.21 10.88 29.44
C ARG A 7 -20.86 10.15 29.38
N ALA A 8 -20.83 8.86 29.72
CA ALA A 8 -19.62 8.03 29.61
C ALA A 8 -19.19 7.86 28.15
N ILE A 9 -20.11 7.50 27.25
CA ILE A 9 -19.85 7.38 25.81
C ILE A 9 -19.32 8.70 25.24
N TRP A 10 -19.95 9.83 25.60
CA TRP A 10 -19.51 11.16 25.15
C TRP A 10 -18.11 11.53 25.64
N LEU A 11 -17.78 11.24 26.90
CA LEU A 11 -16.45 11.48 27.45
C LEU A 11 -15.38 10.60 26.78
N THR A 12 -15.69 9.34 26.49
CA THR A 12 -14.80 8.43 25.76
C THR A 12 -14.58 8.91 24.32
N ALA A 13 -15.64 9.26 23.59
CA ALA A 13 -15.55 9.80 22.23
C ALA A 13 -14.76 11.11 22.19
N ARG A 14 -14.96 12.00 23.18
CA ARG A 14 -14.21 13.26 23.29
C ARG A 14 -12.73 13.02 23.60
N ARG A 15 -12.39 12.08 24.47
CA ARG A 15 -10.99 11.69 24.76
C ARG A 15 -10.32 11.10 23.52
N ALA A 16 -10.99 10.20 22.80
CA ALA A 16 -10.50 9.64 21.55
C ALA A 16 -10.29 10.71 20.47
N GLY A 17 -11.20 11.67 20.34
CA GLY A 17 -11.06 12.81 19.42
C GLY A 17 -9.87 13.72 19.76
N LEU A 18 -9.62 13.97 21.05
CA LEU A 18 -8.46 14.74 21.50
C LEU A 18 -7.15 13.99 21.26
N GLN A 19 -7.11 12.69 21.54
CA GLN A 19 -5.94 11.86 21.27
C GLN A 19 -5.59 11.83 19.78
N ARG A 20 -6.58 11.65 18.89
CA ARG A 20 -6.36 11.71 17.43
C ARG A 20 -5.84 13.08 16.98
N SER A 21 -6.40 14.17 17.51
CA SER A 21 -5.93 15.52 17.21
C SER A 21 -4.48 15.75 17.64
N LEU A 22 -4.11 15.27 18.84
CA LEU A 22 -2.73 15.35 19.33
C LEU A 22 -1.77 14.52 18.49
N GLN A 23 -2.15 13.29 18.13
CA GLN A 23 -1.35 12.43 17.26
C GLN A 23 -1.15 13.07 15.88
N ARG A 24 -2.19 13.67 15.31
CA ARG A 24 -2.11 14.41 14.05
C ARG A 24 -1.15 15.59 14.14
N LEU A 25 -1.24 16.39 15.20
CA LEU A 25 -0.33 17.52 15.42
C LEU A 25 1.13 17.05 15.59
N GLN A 26 1.35 15.98 16.36
CA GLN A 26 2.68 15.39 16.54
C GLN A 26 3.25 14.89 15.20
N ARG A 27 2.45 14.16 14.42
CA ARG A 27 2.84 13.67 13.09
C ARG A 27 3.17 14.83 12.16
N MET A 28 2.31 15.84 12.07
CA MET A 28 2.57 17.04 11.26
C MET A 28 3.83 17.79 11.72
N ALA A 29 4.08 17.89 13.02
CA ALA A 29 5.31 18.51 13.54
C ALA A 29 6.56 17.72 13.13
N ARG A 30 6.51 16.38 13.18
CA ARG A 30 7.62 15.54 12.70
C ARG A 30 7.88 15.77 11.20
N LEU A 31 6.84 15.60 10.38
CA LEU A 31 6.92 15.69 8.93
C LEU A 31 7.34 17.07 8.41
N ARG A 32 6.94 18.15 9.11
CA ARG A 32 7.18 19.53 8.64
C ARG A 32 8.40 20.19 9.27
N ILE A 33 8.88 19.70 10.42
CA ILE A 33 9.93 20.36 11.20
C ILE A 33 11.09 19.41 11.53
N VAL A 34 10.82 18.19 11.97
CA VAL A 34 11.89 17.29 12.43
C VAL A 34 12.58 16.62 11.24
N ASP A 35 11.80 15.93 10.40
CA ASP A 35 12.34 15.09 9.32
C ASP A 35 13.07 15.91 8.23
N PRO A 36 12.61 17.11 7.82
CA PRO A 36 13.33 17.92 6.82
C PRO A 36 14.76 18.35 7.21
N TYR A 37 15.07 18.36 8.51
CA TYR A 37 16.34 18.82 9.08
C TYR A 37 17.20 17.70 9.64
N TRP A 38 16.58 16.68 10.26
CA TRP A 38 17.28 15.60 10.97
C TRP A 38 17.07 14.24 10.32
N GLY A 39 16.23 14.14 9.30
CA GLY A 39 15.77 12.89 8.74
C GLY A 39 16.89 11.98 8.24
N GLU A 40 17.92 12.51 7.57
CA GLU A 40 19.08 11.70 7.12
C GLU A 40 19.82 11.03 8.29
N ARG A 41 19.81 11.66 9.47
CA ARG A 41 20.42 11.10 10.68
C ARG A 41 19.49 10.15 11.43
N LEU A 42 18.19 10.44 11.43
CA LEU A 42 17.17 9.63 12.11
C LEU A 42 16.88 8.33 11.35
N TYR A 43 16.93 8.38 10.03
CA TYR A 43 16.66 7.25 9.15
C TYR A 43 17.82 7.12 8.16
N PRO A 44 19.02 6.68 8.59
CA PRO A 44 20.11 6.40 7.67
C PRO A 44 19.78 5.15 6.83
N LYS A 45 20.29 5.08 5.60
CA LYS A 45 20.25 3.84 4.82
C LYS A 45 21.08 2.78 5.57
N PRO A 46 20.51 1.62 5.95
CA PRO A 46 21.24 0.60 6.68
C PRO A 46 22.38 0.06 5.81
N MET A 47 23.55 -0.17 6.43
CA MET A 47 24.64 -0.88 5.77
C MET A 47 24.28 -2.37 5.71
N LEU A 48 24.17 -2.91 4.50
CA LEU A 48 24.01 -4.35 4.32
C LEU A 48 25.40 -4.98 4.24
N THR A 49 25.71 -5.86 5.20
CA THR A 49 26.99 -6.57 5.26
C THR A 49 26.83 -8.01 4.78
N GLY A 50 27.61 -8.37 3.76
CA GLY A 50 28.23 -9.70 3.59
C GLY A 50 27.39 -10.86 3.10
N ASP A 51 26.12 -10.99 3.48
CA ASP A 51 25.31 -12.15 3.12
C ASP A 51 24.34 -11.83 1.99
N LYS A 52 24.26 -12.74 1.01
CA LYS A 52 23.14 -12.71 0.07
C LYS A 52 21.86 -12.87 0.89
N PRO A 53 20.90 -11.95 0.74
CA PRO A 53 19.68 -11.99 1.53
C PRO A 53 18.92 -13.29 1.29
N ALA A 54 18.19 -13.73 2.33
CA ALA A 54 17.41 -14.96 2.30
C ALA A 54 16.57 -15.05 1.02
N THR A 55 16.55 -16.22 0.40
CA THR A 55 15.65 -16.52 -0.71
C THR A 55 14.21 -16.49 -0.21
N LEU A 56 13.33 -15.82 -0.95
CA LEU A 56 11.89 -16.01 -0.77
C LEU A 56 11.54 -17.49 -0.95
N THR A 57 10.47 -17.94 -0.30
CA THR A 57 9.88 -19.25 -0.56
C THR A 57 9.34 -19.30 -1.99
N GLU A 58 9.17 -20.50 -2.53
CA GLU A 58 8.53 -20.70 -3.83
C GLU A 58 7.13 -20.08 -3.85
N SER A 59 6.35 -20.31 -2.79
CA SER A 59 5.00 -19.75 -2.63
C SER A 59 4.98 -18.21 -2.58
N GLN A 60 5.94 -17.58 -1.91
CA GLN A 60 6.06 -16.11 -1.92
C GLN A 60 6.37 -15.59 -3.33
N SER A 61 7.28 -16.27 -4.05
CA SER A 61 7.70 -15.87 -5.40
C SER A 61 6.55 -16.02 -6.40
N GLU A 62 5.82 -17.13 -6.33
CA GLU A 62 4.64 -17.39 -7.17
C GLU A 62 3.54 -16.36 -6.92
N LEU A 63 3.26 -16.03 -5.65
CA LEU A 63 2.29 -14.99 -5.30
C LEU A 63 2.71 -13.64 -5.89
N LEU A 64 3.96 -13.21 -5.71
CA LEU A 64 4.44 -11.93 -6.25
C LEU A 64 4.35 -11.88 -7.79
N GLN A 65 4.66 -12.99 -8.47
CA GLN A 65 4.52 -13.08 -9.93
C GLN A 65 3.06 -12.93 -10.36
N ARG A 66 2.15 -13.65 -9.70
CA ARG A 66 0.70 -13.55 -9.96
C ARG A 66 0.20 -12.12 -9.74
N LEU A 67 0.59 -11.48 -8.64
CA LEU A 67 0.21 -10.11 -8.31
C LEU A 67 0.80 -9.06 -9.26
N ALA A 68 1.98 -9.32 -9.84
CA ALA A 68 2.58 -8.48 -10.87
C ALA A 68 1.79 -8.57 -12.19
N VAL A 69 1.46 -9.79 -12.64
CA VAL A 69 0.64 -10.01 -13.85
C VAL A 69 -0.73 -9.35 -13.71
N MET A 70 -1.40 -9.55 -12.57
CA MET A 70 -2.68 -8.92 -12.25
C MET A 70 -2.65 -7.39 -12.39
N ARG A 71 -1.54 -6.75 -11.98
CA ARG A 71 -1.36 -5.30 -12.11
C ARG A 71 -0.99 -4.88 -13.51
N ALA A 72 -0.23 -5.68 -14.25
CA ALA A 72 0.13 -5.39 -15.64
C ALA A 72 -1.07 -5.41 -16.59
N GLU A 73 -2.05 -6.26 -16.32
CA GLU A 73 -3.30 -6.33 -17.09
C GLU A 73 -4.30 -5.21 -16.71
N SER A 74 -4.08 -4.52 -15.59
CA SER A 74 -4.92 -3.41 -15.13
C SER A 74 -4.60 -2.08 -15.80
N HIS A 75 -5.46 -1.08 -15.59
CA HIS A 75 -5.19 0.31 -16.00
C HIS A 75 -3.89 0.87 -15.40
N LEU A 76 -3.40 0.35 -14.25
CA LEU A 76 -2.10 0.73 -13.68
C LEU A 76 -0.95 0.37 -14.64
N GLY A 77 -1.05 -0.76 -15.34
CA GLY A 77 -0.06 -1.21 -16.32
C GLY A 77 0.06 -0.31 -17.55
N ALA A 78 -0.97 0.50 -17.83
CA ALA A 78 -0.98 1.47 -18.90
C ALA A 78 -0.54 2.88 -18.46
N GLN A 79 -0.30 3.13 -17.17
CA GLN A 79 0.03 4.46 -16.68
C GLN A 79 1.43 4.90 -17.11
N TRP A 80 2.41 4.01 -17.11
CA TRP A 80 3.77 4.33 -17.57
C TRP A 80 4.02 3.81 -18.98
N ASN A 81 4.09 4.75 -19.93
CA ASN A 81 4.54 4.47 -21.27
C ASN A 81 6.07 4.48 -21.31
N GLN A 82 6.67 3.28 -21.36
CA GLN A 82 8.12 3.08 -21.38
C GLN A 82 8.77 3.51 -22.71
N VAL A 83 8.03 3.55 -23.82
CA VAL A 83 8.57 3.95 -25.13
C VAL A 83 8.84 5.45 -25.19
N ASN A 84 7.96 6.25 -24.58
CA ASN A 84 8.05 7.71 -24.57
C ASN A 84 8.54 8.27 -23.22
N ASP A 85 8.80 7.41 -22.24
CA ASP A 85 9.08 7.78 -20.85
C ASP A 85 8.05 8.78 -20.28
N THR A 86 6.77 8.47 -20.39
CA THR A 86 5.70 9.34 -19.88
C THR A 86 4.76 8.61 -18.94
N LEU A 87 4.40 9.27 -17.83
CA LEU A 87 3.39 8.84 -16.88
C LEU A 87 2.05 9.54 -17.16
N GLN A 88 1.02 8.76 -17.47
CA GLN A 88 -0.35 9.21 -17.67
C GLN A 88 -1.17 8.97 -16.40
N LEU A 89 -1.37 10.03 -15.61
CA LEU A 89 -2.25 10.00 -14.44
C LEU A 89 -3.68 10.39 -14.83
N LEU A 90 -4.66 9.93 -14.05
CA LEU A 90 -6.08 10.11 -14.38
C LEU A 90 -6.45 11.59 -14.51
N ASN A 91 -7.08 11.95 -15.63
CA ASN A 91 -7.50 13.32 -15.95
C ASN A 91 -6.38 14.36 -15.99
N GLN A 92 -5.12 13.95 -16.20
CA GLN A 92 -3.98 14.87 -16.28
C GLN A 92 -3.24 14.78 -17.61
N ALA A 93 -2.43 15.79 -17.90
CA ALA A 93 -1.47 15.70 -19.02
C ALA A 93 -0.38 14.67 -18.69
N PRO A 94 0.19 13.98 -19.71
CA PRO A 94 1.34 13.11 -19.52
C PRO A 94 2.49 13.86 -18.84
N PHE A 95 3.09 13.25 -17.82
CA PHE A 95 4.24 13.75 -17.10
C PHE A 95 5.51 13.03 -17.58
N SER A 96 6.59 13.78 -17.86
CA SER A 96 7.84 13.17 -18.32
C SER A 96 8.54 12.44 -17.18
N LEU A 97 8.93 11.20 -17.44
CA LEU A 97 9.80 10.36 -16.61
C LEU A 97 11.21 10.25 -17.20
N GLN A 98 11.59 11.07 -18.18
CA GLN A 98 12.97 11.10 -18.68
C GLN A 98 13.93 11.64 -17.61
N PRO A 99 14.98 10.88 -17.21
CA PRO A 99 15.94 11.37 -16.22
C PRO A 99 16.79 12.54 -16.73
N PRO A 100 17.08 13.56 -15.90
CA PRO A 100 16.63 13.70 -14.52
C PRO A 100 15.15 14.08 -14.45
N VAL A 101 14.36 13.32 -13.69
CA VAL A 101 12.91 13.55 -13.57
C VAL A 101 12.66 14.69 -12.60
N GLU A 102 11.71 15.57 -12.92
CA GLU A 102 11.30 16.65 -12.05
C GLU A 102 10.40 16.16 -10.91
N TRP A 103 10.92 15.33 -10.00
CA TRP A 103 10.13 14.68 -8.93
C TRP A 103 9.42 15.66 -7.99
N GLN A 104 9.88 16.92 -7.89
CA GLN A 104 9.23 17.94 -7.08
C GLN A 104 8.22 18.79 -7.86
N ALA A 105 8.07 18.55 -9.16
CA ALA A 105 7.07 19.22 -9.97
C ALA A 105 5.68 19.00 -9.37
N ARG A 106 4.86 20.04 -9.45
CA ARG A 106 3.44 19.99 -9.10
C ARG A 106 2.67 20.68 -10.22
N PRO A 107 2.56 20.03 -11.39
CA PRO A 107 1.84 20.61 -12.52
C PRO A 107 0.37 20.85 -12.19
N VAL A 108 -0.16 20.12 -11.19
CA VAL A 108 -1.51 20.22 -10.68
C VAL A 108 -1.44 20.60 -9.20
N PRO A 109 -2.24 21.56 -8.72
CA PRO A 109 -2.31 21.93 -7.30
C PRO A 109 -3.14 20.92 -6.49
N ASP A 110 -3.00 19.63 -6.78
CA ASP A 110 -3.64 18.51 -6.09
C ASP A 110 -2.57 17.60 -5.47
N LEU A 111 -2.74 17.28 -4.19
CA LEU A 111 -1.86 16.37 -3.47
C LEU A 111 -1.97 14.93 -3.98
N LEU A 112 -3.14 14.52 -4.48
CA LEU A 112 -3.37 13.17 -4.99
C LEU A 112 -2.45 12.87 -6.18
N TRP A 113 -2.22 13.85 -7.06
CA TRP A 113 -1.28 13.71 -8.18
C TRP A 113 0.13 13.36 -7.69
N ALA A 114 0.62 14.09 -6.68
CA ALA A 114 1.93 13.84 -6.11
C ALA A 114 1.97 12.52 -5.29
N PHE A 115 0.85 12.11 -4.69
CA PHE A 115 0.73 10.80 -4.07
C PHE A 115 0.85 9.67 -5.10
N GLN A 116 0.20 9.80 -6.27
CA GLN A 116 0.29 8.80 -7.33
C GLN A 116 1.71 8.72 -7.91
N LEU A 117 2.34 9.87 -8.23
CA LEU A 117 3.72 9.91 -8.71
C LEU A 117 4.67 9.21 -7.72
N HIS A 118 4.58 9.56 -6.44
CA HIS A 118 5.46 9.02 -5.41
C HIS A 118 5.00 7.68 -4.84
N GLY A 119 3.82 7.18 -5.19
CA GLY A 119 3.29 5.90 -4.73
C GLY A 119 3.84 4.71 -5.50
N TRP A 120 4.36 4.92 -6.71
CA TRP A 120 5.00 3.89 -7.56
C TRP A 120 4.10 2.69 -7.93
N ASP A 121 2.79 2.76 -7.66
CA ASP A 121 1.83 1.74 -8.11
C ASP A 121 1.90 1.56 -9.64
N TRP A 122 2.10 2.65 -10.38
CA TRP A 122 2.30 2.68 -11.84
C TRP A 122 3.57 1.95 -12.32
N ALA A 123 4.56 1.76 -11.45
CA ALA A 123 5.85 1.19 -11.81
C ALA A 123 5.89 -0.33 -11.61
N TRP A 124 5.06 -0.87 -10.71
CA TRP A 124 5.05 -2.30 -10.40
C TRP A 124 4.74 -3.17 -11.64
N PRO A 125 3.72 -2.87 -12.47
CA PRO A 125 3.48 -3.58 -13.74
C PRO A 125 4.72 -3.83 -14.61
N ALA A 126 5.67 -2.90 -14.63
CA ALA A 126 6.89 -2.99 -15.46
C ALA A 126 7.87 -4.08 -14.99
N LEU A 127 7.65 -4.70 -13.83
CA LEU A 127 8.52 -5.76 -13.31
C LEU A 127 8.34 -7.11 -14.02
N CYS A 128 7.32 -7.24 -14.88
CA CYS A 128 6.97 -8.47 -15.60
C CYS A 128 7.98 -8.87 -16.70
N ASP A 129 8.74 -7.93 -17.25
CA ASP A 129 9.72 -8.16 -18.31
C ASP A 129 11.08 -7.51 -18.02
N GLU A 130 12.09 -7.85 -18.82
CA GLU A 130 13.46 -7.38 -18.58
C GLU A 130 13.65 -5.89 -18.86
N GLU A 131 12.98 -5.33 -19.87
CA GLU A 131 13.10 -3.92 -20.26
C GLU A 131 12.50 -3.02 -19.18
N GLY A 132 11.29 -3.36 -18.72
CA GLY A 132 10.60 -2.64 -17.65
C GLY A 132 11.36 -2.72 -16.32
N ARG A 133 12.02 -3.84 -16.01
CA ARG A 133 12.91 -3.97 -14.85
C ARG A 133 14.10 -3.00 -14.91
N HIS A 134 14.74 -2.84 -16.07
CA HIS A 134 15.83 -1.88 -16.25
C HIS A 134 15.33 -0.43 -16.11
N GLY A 135 14.19 -0.10 -16.73
CA GLY A 135 13.57 1.22 -16.60
C GLY A 135 13.20 1.56 -15.15
N PHE A 136 12.63 0.59 -14.42
CA PHE A 136 12.29 0.74 -13.01
C PHE A 136 13.54 1.11 -12.20
N LEU A 137 14.64 0.37 -12.38
CA LEU A 137 15.88 0.59 -11.65
C LEU A 137 16.46 1.99 -11.96
N ALA A 138 16.44 2.42 -13.22
CA ALA A 138 16.91 3.74 -13.63
C ALA A 138 16.11 4.87 -12.97
N LEU A 139 14.77 4.78 -13.00
CA LEU A 139 13.89 5.76 -12.34
C LEU A 139 14.07 5.75 -10.82
N TRP A 140 14.31 4.56 -10.24
CA TRP A 140 14.48 4.43 -8.80
C TRP A 140 15.78 5.07 -8.33
N GLN A 141 16.87 4.89 -9.09
CA GLN A 141 18.15 5.56 -8.85
C GLN A 141 18.01 7.08 -8.97
N ASP A 142 17.34 7.57 -10.02
CA ASP A 142 17.08 9.01 -10.18
C ASP A 142 16.24 9.56 -9.02
N TRP A 143 15.16 8.87 -8.62
CA TRP A 143 14.35 9.26 -7.45
C TRP A 143 15.20 9.36 -6.17
N LEU A 144 16.06 8.37 -5.91
CA LEU A 144 16.94 8.39 -4.74
C LEU A 144 17.92 9.56 -4.75
N HIS A 145 18.36 10.01 -5.92
CA HIS A 145 19.29 11.13 -6.07
C HIS A 145 18.58 12.47 -5.95
N GLN A 146 17.37 12.58 -6.50
CA GLN A 146 16.65 13.84 -6.62
C GLN A 146 15.69 14.13 -5.46
N VAL A 147 15.23 13.11 -4.72
CA VAL A 147 14.25 13.28 -3.64
C VAL A 147 14.94 13.27 -2.27
N PRO A 148 15.15 14.44 -1.64
CA PRO A 148 15.80 14.51 -0.35
C PRO A 148 14.96 13.85 0.76
N MET A 149 15.64 13.21 1.71
CA MET A 149 15.01 12.52 2.82
C MET A 149 14.14 13.49 3.65
N GLY A 150 12.92 13.06 3.98
CA GLY A 150 12.04 13.75 4.93
C GLY A 150 11.43 15.04 4.40
N ARG A 151 11.48 15.27 3.08
CA ARG A 151 10.99 16.50 2.46
C ARG A 151 9.87 16.26 1.46
N GLY A 152 8.83 17.10 1.57
CA GLY A 152 7.75 17.16 0.61
C GLY A 152 6.80 15.96 0.67
N VAL A 153 5.97 15.86 -0.36
CA VAL A 153 4.89 14.85 -0.43
C VAL A 153 5.43 13.44 -0.61
N ALA A 154 6.63 13.29 -1.18
CA ALA A 154 7.29 12.01 -1.36
C ALA A 154 7.47 11.21 -0.07
N TRP A 155 7.62 11.92 1.06
CA TRP A 155 7.77 11.34 2.40
C TRP A 155 6.50 11.44 3.23
N GLU A 156 5.32 11.66 2.64
CA GLU A 156 4.08 11.43 3.39
C GLU A 156 3.86 9.92 3.59
N PRO A 157 3.21 9.48 4.69
CA PRO A 157 3.12 8.05 5.03
C PRO A 157 2.38 7.23 3.97
N TYR A 158 1.30 7.77 3.41
CA TYR A 158 0.51 7.09 2.37
C TYR A 158 1.32 6.76 1.10
N PRO A 159 1.91 7.72 0.36
CA PRO A 159 2.72 7.39 -0.81
C PRO A 159 3.96 6.55 -0.45
N THR A 160 4.53 6.73 0.75
CA THR A 160 5.62 5.87 1.23
C THR A 160 5.16 4.42 1.36
N SER A 161 3.93 4.20 1.82
CA SER A 161 3.36 2.86 1.97
C SER A 161 3.17 2.18 0.62
N ARG A 162 2.52 2.86 -0.33
CA ARG A 162 2.33 2.35 -1.70
C ARG A 162 3.67 1.99 -2.36
N ARG A 163 4.65 2.89 -2.22
CA ARG A 163 5.99 2.71 -2.78
C ARG A 163 6.74 1.53 -2.16
N LEU A 164 6.60 1.32 -0.86
CA LEU A 164 7.19 0.16 -0.17
C LEU A 164 6.64 -1.17 -0.69
N ILE A 165 5.39 -1.23 -1.18
CA ILE A 165 4.86 -2.44 -1.80
C ILE A 165 5.56 -2.68 -3.14
N ALA A 166 5.55 -1.69 -4.04
CA ALA A 166 6.20 -1.79 -5.34
C ALA A 166 7.71 -2.08 -5.23
N TRP A 167 8.41 -1.41 -4.30
CA TRP A 167 9.84 -1.62 -4.08
C TRP A 167 10.16 -2.99 -3.48
N SER A 168 9.35 -3.48 -2.52
CA SER A 168 9.54 -4.82 -1.96
C SER A 168 9.33 -5.92 -3.01
N ALA A 169 8.36 -5.74 -3.91
CA ALA A 169 8.18 -6.60 -5.07
C ALA A 169 9.37 -6.49 -6.04
N ALA A 170 9.78 -5.26 -6.40
CA ALA A 170 10.92 -5.02 -7.30
C ALA A 170 12.21 -5.66 -6.79
N TRP A 171 12.45 -5.62 -5.48
CA TRP A 171 13.61 -6.24 -4.88
C TRP A 171 13.69 -7.75 -5.15
N HIS A 172 12.55 -8.44 -5.26
CA HIS A 172 12.52 -9.84 -5.67
C HIS A 172 12.93 -10.02 -7.14
N PHE A 173 12.41 -9.18 -8.03
CA PHE A 173 12.62 -9.27 -9.48
C PHE A 173 13.97 -8.72 -9.96
N LEU A 174 14.59 -7.82 -9.21
CA LEU A 174 15.84 -7.11 -9.56
C LEU A 174 17.06 -7.72 -8.84
N GLU A 175 17.15 -9.05 -8.84
CA GLU A 175 18.29 -9.80 -8.29
C GLU A 175 18.64 -9.47 -6.83
N ARG A 176 17.69 -8.92 -6.06
CA ARG A 176 17.84 -8.59 -4.64
C ARG A 176 18.94 -7.57 -4.37
N ASP A 177 18.99 -6.51 -5.19
CA ASP A 177 19.91 -5.38 -5.05
C ASP A 177 20.01 -4.90 -3.58
N PRO A 178 21.20 -4.96 -2.96
CA PRO A 178 21.43 -4.45 -1.61
C PRO A 178 21.08 -2.96 -1.45
N GLN A 179 21.33 -2.12 -2.44
CA GLN A 179 21.00 -0.70 -2.36
C GLN A 179 19.48 -0.49 -2.28
N LEU A 180 18.72 -1.31 -3.00
CA LEU A 180 17.26 -1.31 -2.93
C LEU A 180 16.76 -1.80 -1.57
N ALA A 181 17.30 -2.89 -1.03
CA ALA A 181 16.97 -3.35 0.32
C ALA A 181 17.29 -2.27 1.39
N ALA A 182 18.41 -1.56 1.26
CA ALA A 182 18.75 -0.48 2.16
C ALA A 182 17.76 0.70 2.05
N ALA A 183 17.39 1.11 0.84
CA ALA A 183 16.37 2.14 0.64
C ALA A 183 15.01 1.72 1.22
N ILE A 184 14.59 0.47 1.01
CA ILE A 184 13.36 -0.09 1.61
C ILE A 184 13.43 -0.02 3.14
N GLY A 185 14.55 -0.43 3.75
CA GLY A 185 14.73 -0.35 5.20
C GLY A 185 14.62 1.08 5.74
N GLN A 186 15.15 2.07 5.02
CA GLN A 186 15.03 3.49 5.38
C GLN A 186 13.57 3.96 5.34
N GLN A 187 12.84 3.63 4.26
CA GLN A 187 11.43 4.00 4.09
C GLN A 187 10.55 3.31 5.14
N ALA A 188 10.82 2.04 5.47
CA ALA A 188 10.07 1.29 6.47
C ALA A 188 10.31 1.83 7.90
N ALA A 189 11.55 2.21 8.23
CA ALA A 189 11.87 2.87 9.49
C ALA A 189 11.10 4.20 9.62
N PHE A 190 11.09 5.00 8.56
CA PHE A 190 10.31 6.23 8.51
C PHE A 190 8.81 5.96 8.68
N LEU A 191 8.23 5.01 7.94
CA LEU A 191 6.81 4.70 8.00
C LEU A 191 6.38 4.18 9.39
N ALA A 192 7.22 3.35 10.02
CA ALA A 192 6.99 2.89 11.37
C ALA A 192 6.86 4.05 12.37
N ASP A 193 7.50 5.19 12.13
CA ASP A 193 7.41 6.36 12.99
C ASP A 193 6.24 7.30 12.69
N HIS A 194 5.51 7.04 11.59
CA HIS A 194 4.50 7.94 11.03
C HIS A 194 3.18 7.28 10.62
N LEU A 195 2.86 6.08 11.15
CA LEU A 195 1.57 5.44 10.91
C LEU A 195 0.40 6.42 11.15
N GLU A 196 -0.52 6.48 10.19
CA GLU A 196 -1.65 7.44 10.16
C GLU A 196 -2.81 7.00 11.05
N ARG A 197 -2.50 6.60 12.30
CA ARG A 197 -3.47 6.21 13.33
C ARG A 197 -4.46 7.33 13.67
N ASP A 198 -4.11 8.58 13.34
CA ASP A 198 -4.97 9.74 13.51
C ASP A 198 -6.09 9.85 12.45
N LEU A 199 -5.87 9.30 11.25
CA LEU A 199 -6.86 9.27 10.17
C LEU A 199 -7.79 8.06 10.31
N ASP A 200 -7.22 6.91 10.71
CA ASP A 200 -7.96 5.66 10.95
C ASP A 200 -8.87 5.27 9.78
N ASN A 201 -8.39 5.49 8.56
CA ASN A 201 -9.07 5.22 7.30
C ASN A 201 -8.27 4.20 6.46
N ASN A 202 -8.58 4.07 5.16
CA ASN A 202 -7.85 3.19 4.23
C ASN A 202 -6.33 3.44 4.21
N HIS A 203 -5.85 4.63 4.58
CA HIS A 203 -4.41 4.90 4.66
C HIS A 203 -3.74 4.06 5.74
N LEU A 204 -4.40 3.83 6.88
CA LEU A 204 -3.83 3.04 7.96
C LEU A 204 -3.68 1.58 7.53
N VAL A 205 -4.62 1.06 6.75
CA VAL A 205 -4.53 -0.26 6.11
C VAL A 205 -3.32 -0.33 5.18
N ALA A 206 -3.14 0.67 4.31
CA ALA A 206 -1.99 0.76 3.41
C ALA A 206 -0.65 0.84 4.20
N ASN A 207 -0.59 1.64 5.27
CA ASN A 207 0.61 1.74 6.10
C ASN A 207 0.94 0.41 6.80
N ALA A 208 -0.08 -0.27 7.34
CA ALA A 208 0.07 -1.54 8.03
C ALA A 208 0.54 -2.64 7.07
N LYS A 209 -0.08 -2.72 5.89
CA LYS A 209 0.33 -3.59 4.79
C LYS A 209 1.79 -3.39 4.42
N ALA A 210 2.24 -2.15 4.24
CA ALA A 210 3.62 -1.86 3.87
C ALA A 210 4.64 -2.36 4.90
N LEU A 211 4.39 -2.16 6.20
CA LEU A 211 5.26 -2.71 7.23
C LEU A 211 5.24 -4.25 7.27
N ALA A 212 4.06 -4.85 7.11
CA ALA A 212 3.92 -6.30 7.05
C ALA A 212 4.74 -6.88 5.88
N TRP A 213 4.56 -6.33 4.68
CA TRP A 213 5.24 -6.79 3.46
C TRP A 213 6.75 -6.68 3.54
N VAL A 214 7.29 -5.54 4.01
CA VAL A 214 8.73 -5.38 4.20
C VAL A 214 9.27 -6.44 5.16
N GLY A 215 8.57 -6.67 6.28
CA GLY A 215 9.00 -7.65 7.28
C GLY A 215 8.84 -9.12 6.86
N LEU A 216 7.91 -9.42 5.94
CA LEU A 216 7.70 -10.76 5.36
C LEU A 216 8.71 -11.06 4.26
N LEU A 217 9.00 -10.08 3.38
CA LEU A 217 9.82 -10.26 2.18
C LEU A 217 11.31 -10.00 2.43
N LEU A 218 11.66 -9.14 3.39
CA LEU A 218 13.05 -8.79 3.70
C LEU A 218 13.40 -9.11 5.17
N PRO A 219 13.30 -10.38 5.61
CA PRO A 219 13.51 -10.77 7.01
C PRO A 219 14.95 -10.53 7.52
N HIS A 220 15.89 -10.26 6.62
CA HIS A 220 17.29 -9.96 6.91
C HIS A 220 17.53 -8.50 7.31
N LEU A 221 16.56 -7.60 7.12
CA LEU A 221 16.68 -6.22 7.58
C LEU A 221 16.64 -6.17 9.12
N PRO A 222 17.44 -5.30 9.78
CA PRO A 222 17.58 -5.29 11.23
C PRO A 222 16.27 -5.22 12.04
N ASN A 223 15.27 -4.50 11.52
CA ASN A 223 13.97 -4.29 12.17
C ASN A 223 12.81 -5.07 11.50
N ALA A 224 13.11 -5.99 10.58
CA ALA A 224 12.10 -6.69 9.78
C ALA A 224 11.05 -7.39 10.64
N THR A 225 11.47 -8.12 11.68
CA THR A 225 10.56 -8.81 12.60
C THR A 225 9.61 -7.84 13.32
N GLN A 226 10.13 -6.68 13.77
CA GLN A 226 9.31 -5.67 14.44
C GLN A 226 8.29 -5.05 13.46
N TRP A 227 8.71 -4.75 12.24
CA TRP A 227 7.82 -4.22 11.21
C TRP A 227 6.76 -5.23 10.80
N ARG A 228 7.14 -6.51 10.64
CA ARG A 228 6.22 -7.62 10.35
C ARG A 228 5.13 -7.71 11.42
N GLN A 229 5.53 -7.86 12.68
CA GLN A 229 4.60 -7.99 13.80
C GLN A 229 3.67 -6.78 13.88
N ARG A 230 4.25 -5.58 13.88
CA ARG A 230 3.49 -4.34 13.99
C ARG A 230 2.53 -4.12 12.82
N GLY A 231 2.95 -4.47 11.61
CA GLY A 231 2.15 -4.37 10.39
C GLY A 231 0.97 -5.33 10.42
N LEU A 232 1.22 -6.61 10.69
CA LEU A 232 0.17 -7.64 10.78
C LEU A 232 -0.82 -7.35 11.91
N GLU A 233 -0.34 -7.06 13.12
CA GLU A 233 -1.19 -6.72 14.25
C GLU A 233 -2.07 -5.50 13.96
N CYS A 234 -1.49 -4.44 13.38
CA CYS A 234 -2.24 -3.25 13.01
C CYS A 234 -3.27 -3.56 11.92
N LEU A 235 -2.89 -4.30 10.88
CA LEU A 235 -3.78 -4.60 9.77
C LEU A 235 -4.99 -5.40 10.24
N TRP A 236 -4.80 -6.46 11.02
CA TRP A 236 -5.90 -7.29 11.50
C TRP A 236 -6.83 -6.55 12.45
N GLN A 237 -6.29 -5.72 13.35
CA GLN A 237 -7.10 -4.85 14.21
C GLN A 237 -7.88 -3.81 13.39
N THR A 238 -7.27 -3.27 12.34
CA THR A 238 -7.90 -2.28 11.48
C THR A 238 -9.00 -2.91 10.62
N LEU A 239 -8.80 -4.13 10.07
CA LEU A 239 -9.88 -4.83 9.36
C LEU A 239 -11.05 -5.13 10.29
N GLU A 240 -10.78 -5.59 11.51
CA GLU A 240 -11.83 -5.85 12.52
C GLU A 240 -12.62 -4.58 12.88
N SER A 241 -11.97 -3.40 12.92
CA SER A 241 -12.64 -2.14 13.26
C SER A 241 -13.33 -1.46 12.07
N GLN A 242 -12.80 -1.63 10.87
CA GLN A 242 -13.23 -0.89 9.66
C GLN A 242 -14.20 -1.67 8.77
N VAL A 243 -14.28 -3.00 8.90
CA VAL A 243 -15.23 -3.85 8.17
C VAL A 243 -16.47 -4.06 9.03
N ARG A 244 -17.63 -3.66 8.52
CA ARG A 244 -18.91 -3.81 9.20
C ARG A 244 -19.41 -5.25 9.12
N ASN A 245 -20.45 -5.55 9.91
CA ASN A 245 -21.06 -6.88 9.94
C ASN A 245 -21.60 -7.36 8.58
N ASP A 246 -21.97 -6.43 7.70
CA ASP A 246 -22.44 -6.69 6.34
C ASP A 246 -21.31 -6.78 5.30
N GLY A 247 -20.05 -6.70 5.72
CA GLY A 247 -18.88 -6.70 4.84
C GLY A 247 -18.51 -5.35 4.26
N SER A 248 -19.32 -4.31 4.43
CA SER A 248 -19.00 -2.98 3.92
C SER A 248 -17.81 -2.36 4.66
N HIS A 249 -16.95 -1.65 3.92
CA HIS A 249 -15.90 -0.83 4.54
C HIS A 249 -16.49 0.48 5.06
N PHE A 250 -16.00 0.98 6.20
CA PHE A 250 -16.66 2.08 6.89
C PHE A 250 -16.70 3.40 6.12
N GLU A 251 -15.79 3.63 5.17
CA GLU A 251 -15.73 4.87 4.39
C GLU A 251 -16.83 4.99 3.33
N ASN A 252 -17.62 3.94 3.09
CA ASN A 252 -18.73 3.93 2.15
C ASN A 252 -18.34 4.32 0.70
N SER A 253 -17.08 4.21 0.33
CA SER A 253 -16.60 4.37 -1.05
C SER A 253 -16.36 2.98 -1.65
N SER A 254 -16.83 2.76 -2.88
CA SER A 254 -16.61 1.51 -3.60
C SER A 254 -15.13 1.29 -3.90
N GLY A 255 -14.40 2.34 -4.29
CA GLY A 255 -12.96 2.30 -4.55
C GLY A 255 -12.17 2.00 -3.27
N TYR A 256 -12.49 2.66 -2.15
CA TYR A 256 -11.81 2.38 -0.88
C TYR A 256 -12.13 1.00 -0.33
N HIS A 257 -13.36 0.51 -0.52
CA HIS A 257 -13.71 -0.87 -0.20
C HIS A 257 -12.82 -1.85 -0.98
N MET A 258 -12.68 -1.68 -2.29
CA MET A 258 -11.82 -2.53 -3.11
C MET A 258 -10.33 -2.41 -2.73
N ALA A 259 -9.86 -1.21 -2.42
CA ALA A 259 -8.49 -0.98 -1.96
C ALA A 259 -8.18 -1.71 -0.66
N VAL A 260 -9.06 -1.61 0.33
CA VAL A 260 -8.90 -2.28 1.63
C VAL A 260 -9.04 -3.79 1.48
N TRP A 261 -9.96 -4.26 0.63
CA TRP A 261 -10.14 -5.69 0.37
C TRP A 261 -8.90 -6.30 -0.27
N LEU A 262 -8.37 -5.66 -1.32
CA LEU A 262 -7.12 -6.05 -1.97
C LEU A 262 -5.96 -6.04 -0.97
N ASP A 263 -5.80 -4.94 -0.21
CA ASP A 263 -4.68 -4.78 0.71
C ASP A 263 -4.68 -5.83 1.82
N GLY A 264 -5.86 -6.14 2.37
CA GLY A 264 -6.02 -7.21 3.35
C GLY A 264 -5.81 -8.61 2.76
N LEU A 265 -6.39 -8.90 1.60
CA LEU A 265 -6.31 -10.22 0.97
C LEU A 265 -4.89 -10.58 0.53
N GLU A 266 -4.20 -9.66 -0.16
CA GLU A 266 -2.81 -9.93 -0.58
C GLU A 266 -1.88 -10.12 0.62
N THR A 267 -2.12 -9.38 1.72
CA THR A 267 -1.32 -9.53 2.94
C THR A 267 -1.62 -10.84 3.65
N ALA A 268 -2.87 -11.30 3.68
CA ALA A 268 -3.25 -12.59 4.26
C ALA A 268 -2.62 -13.75 3.48
N LEU A 269 -2.65 -13.69 2.15
CA LEU A 269 -2.00 -14.67 1.27
C LEU A 269 -0.48 -14.67 1.47
N LEU A 270 0.15 -13.49 1.51
CA LEU A 270 1.60 -13.39 1.72
C LEU A 270 2.02 -13.86 3.12
N ALA A 271 1.24 -13.56 4.15
CA ALA A 271 1.47 -14.06 5.51
C ALA A 271 1.41 -15.59 5.54
N GLY A 272 0.38 -16.19 4.94
CA GLY A 272 0.26 -17.65 4.81
C GLY A 272 1.43 -18.28 4.05
N ALA A 273 1.84 -17.71 2.91
CA ALA A 273 3.00 -18.14 2.14
C ALA A 273 4.35 -17.99 2.90
N SER A 274 4.37 -17.17 3.94
CA SER A 274 5.51 -16.95 4.82
C SER A 274 5.44 -17.75 6.13
N GLY A 275 4.40 -18.58 6.31
CA GLY A 275 4.17 -19.35 7.54
C GLY A 275 3.71 -18.52 8.75
N GLU A 276 3.26 -17.28 8.52
CA GLU A 276 2.72 -16.41 9.56
C GLU A 276 1.22 -16.66 9.77
N TRP A 277 0.78 -16.52 11.01
CA TRP A 277 -0.62 -16.73 11.37
C TRP A 277 -1.50 -15.57 10.93
N VAL A 278 -2.62 -15.90 10.28
CA VAL A 278 -3.70 -14.97 9.96
C VAL A 278 -4.89 -15.29 10.84
N PRO A 279 -5.44 -14.32 11.61
CA PRO A 279 -6.61 -14.54 12.43
C PRO A 279 -7.81 -14.99 11.61
N GLU A 280 -8.57 -15.95 12.14
CA GLU A 280 -9.83 -16.40 11.56
C GLU A 280 -10.81 -15.23 11.36
N THR A 281 -10.83 -14.26 12.29
CA THR A 281 -11.64 -13.04 12.16
C THR A 281 -11.24 -12.17 10.97
N ALA A 282 -9.96 -12.16 10.60
CA ALA A 282 -9.49 -11.43 9.42
C ALA A 282 -9.94 -12.14 8.14
N TRP A 283 -9.84 -13.47 8.07
CA TRP A 283 -10.38 -14.24 6.94
C TRP A 283 -11.88 -14.03 6.77
N GLN A 284 -12.66 -14.11 7.85
CA GLN A 284 -14.09 -13.86 7.83
C GLN A 284 -14.44 -12.43 7.39
N ALA A 285 -13.65 -11.44 7.81
CA ALA A 285 -13.85 -10.06 7.34
C ALA A 285 -13.60 -9.95 5.83
N LEU A 286 -12.51 -10.54 5.33
CA LEU A 286 -12.15 -10.52 3.91
C LEU A 286 -13.16 -11.27 3.03
N GLU A 287 -13.70 -12.39 3.51
CA GLU A 287 -14.75 -13.13 2.80
C GLU A 287 -16.04 -12.31 2.72
N LYS A 288 -16.47 -11.68 3.83
CA LYS A 288 -17.63 -10.78 3.85
C LYS A 288 -17.45 -9.56 2.96
N MET A 289 -16.25 -9.01 2.86
CA MET A 289 -15.96 -7.93 1.90
C MET A 289 -16.20 -8.42 0.47
N GLY A 290 -15.82 -9.65 0.15
CA GLY A 290 -16.13 -10.29 -1.13
C GLY A 290 -17.63 -10.45 -1.38
N ASP A 291 -18.39 -10.91 -0.38
CA ASP A 291 -19.85 -10.99 -0.47
C ASP A 291 -20.49 -9.61 -0.72
N PHE A 292 -20.01 -8.58 -0.04
CA PHE A 292 -20.48 -7.21 -0.22
C PHE A 292 -20.15 -6.67 -1.62
N ALA A 293 -18.92 -6.87 -2.09
CA ALA A 293 -18.51 -6.48 -3.43
C ALA A 293 -19.33 -7.20 -4.50
N LEU A 294 -19.59 -8.50 -4.31
CA LEU A 294 -20.43 -9.31 -5.21
C LEU A 294 -21.87 -8.78 -5.27
N ALA A 295 -22.46 -8.44 -4.13
CA ALA A 295 -23.80 -7.86 -4.06
C ALA A 295 -23.87 -6.45 -4.68
N LEU A 296 -22.77 -5.71 -4.65
CA LEU A 296 -22.66 -4.36 -5.22
C LEU A 296 -22.37 -4.37 -6.73
N ARG A 297 -21.87 -5.50 -7.27
CA ARG A 297 -21.47 -5.68 -8.66
C ARG A 297 -22.62 -5.40 -9.62
N ARG A 298 -22.36 -4.57 -10.64
CA ARG A 298 -23.30 -4.26 -11.71
C ARG A 298 -23.39 -5.41 -12.72
N PRO A 299 -24.43 -5.44 -13.58
CA PRO A 299 -24.57 -6.47 -14.62
C PRO A 299 -23.42 -6.53 -15.63
N ASP A 300 -22.68 -5.42 -15.82
CA ASP A 300 -21.51 -5.36 -16.70
C ASP A 300 -20.19 -5.75 -16.01
N GLY A 301 -20.27 -6.29 -14.80
CA GLY A 301 -19.15 -6.84 -14.04
C GLY A 301 -18.36 -5.84 -13.21
N ARG A 302 -18.64 -4.54 -13.39
CA ARG A 302 -17.97 -3.45 -12.68
C ARG A 302 -18.67 -3.10 -11.37
N LEU A 303 -18.02 -2.31 -10.54
CA LEU A 303 -18.63 -1.72 -9.34
C LEU A 303 -19.18 -0.31 -9.65
N PRO A 304 -20.27 0.12 -8.98
CA PRO A 304 -20.73 1.50 -9.04
C PRO A 304 -19.68 2.44 -8.43
N MET A 305 -19.51 3.64 -9.00
CA MET A 305 -18.60 4.66 -8.46
C MET A 305 -19.30 5.46 -7.34
N LEU A 306 -19.48 4.83 -6.17
CA LEU A 306 -20.08 5.50 -5.01
C LEU A 306 -19.04 6.33 -4.26
N ASN A 307 -19.39 7.58 -3.92
CA ASN A 307 -18.49 8.54 -3.25
C ASN A 307 -17.16 8.71 -4.01
N ASP A 308 -16.03 8.82 -3.28
CA ASP A 308 -14.69 9.00 -3.87
C ASP A 308 -14.20 7.67 -4.45
N SER A 309 -14.69 7.33 -5.63
CA SER A 309 -14.37 6.10 -6.36
C SER A 309 -14.09 6.40 -7.83
N ILE A 310 -13.16 5.64 -8.39
CA ILE A 310 -12.85 5.59 -9.81
C ILE A 310 -13.10 4.17 -10.29
N GLU A 311 -13.51 4.02 -11.55
CA GLU A 311 -13.71 2.71 -12.16
C GLU A 311 -12.39 1.93 -12.23
N ASP A 312 -12.43 0.64 -11.89
CA ASP A 312 -11.30 -0.28 -11.94
C ASP A 312 -10.08 0.09 -11.07
N GLU A 313 -10.25 0.93 -10.03
CA GLU A 313 -9.23 1.24 -9.02
C GLU A 313 -9.47 0.47 -7.70
N PRO A 314 -8.43 -0.14 -7.07
CA PRO A 314 -7.02 -0.15 -7.48
C PRO A 314 -6.69 -1.14 -8.61
N VAL A 315 -7.55 -2.11 -8.87
CA VAL A 315 -7.45 -3.09 -9.96
C VAL A 315 -8.86 -3.39 -10.49
N PRO A 316 -8.99 -3.93 -11.72
CA PRO A 316 -10.27 -4.41 -12.23
C PRO A 316 -10.96 -5.34 -11.22
N ALA A 317 -12.27 -5.16 -11.06
CA ALA A 317 -13.02 -5.92 -10.06
C ALA A 317 -12.90 -7.44 -10.28
N GLU A 318 -12.94 -7.86 -11.54
CA GLU A 318 -12.76 -9.25 -11.97
C GLU A 318 -11.46 -9.88 -11.46
N SER A 319 -10.35 -9.13 -11.49
CA SER A 319 -9.05 -9.61 -11.03
C SER A 319 -9.03 -9.88 -9.52
N LEU A 320 -9.68 -9.01 -8.74
CA LEU A 320 -9.79 -9.21 -7.30
C LEU A 320 -10.77 -10.34 -6.95
N PHE A 321 -11.87 -10.48 -7.70
CA PHE A 321 -12.75 -11.63 -7.57
C PHE A 321 -12.03 -12.94 -7.87
N ALA A 322 -11.18 -12.99 -8.90
CA ALA A 322 -10.38 -14.17 -9.21
C ALA A 322 -9.41 -14.53 -8.06
N LEU A 323 -8.73 -13.52 -7.51
CA LEU A 323 -7.84 -13.71 -6.36
C LEU A 323 -8.59 -14.24 -5.14
N ALA A 324 -9.78 -13.70 -4.86
CA ALA A 324 -10.61 -14.12 -3.74
C ALA A 324 -11.23 -15.51 -3.96
N ALA A 325 -11.65 -15.84 -5.18
CA ALA A 325 -12.21 -17.15 -5.53
C ALA A 325 -11.22 -18.27 -5.22
N ASP A 326 -9.96 -18.10 -5.59
CA ASP A 326 -8.90 -19.06 -5.30
C ASP A 326 -8.57 -19.12 -3.79
N ALA A 327 -8.58 -17.97 -3.11
CA ALA A 327 -8.28 -17.91 -1.68
C ALA A 327 -9.35 -18.59 -0.81
N PHE A 328 -10.62 -18.50 -1.22
CA PHE A 328 -11.77 -18.99 -0.44
C PHE A 328 -12.41 -20.27 -1.01
N ASP A 329 -11.96 -20.76 -2.16
CA ASP A 329 -12.58 -21.88 -2.91
C ASP A 329 -14.09 -21.62 -3.18
N ARG A 330 -14.40 -20.43 -3.69
CA ARG A 330 -15.76 -19.90 -3.86
C ARG A 330 -16.13 -19.75 -5.34
N SER A 331 -17.03 -20.62 -5.82
CA SER A 331 -17.45 -20.66 -7.25
C SER A 331 -18.27 -19.44 -7.71
N ASP A 332 -18.96 -18.76 -6.80
CA ASP A 332 -19.70 -17.53 -7.09
C ASP A 332 -18.77 -16.32 -7.27
N LEU A 333 -17.68 -16.25 -6.50
CA LEU A 333 -16.60 -15.29 -6.76
C LEU A 333 -15.87 -15.62 -8.06
N ALA A 334 -15.65 -16.90 -8.37
CA ALA A 334 -15.10 -17.31 -9.67
C ALA A 334 -16.00 -16.87 -10.83
N TRP A 335 -17.32 -17.05 -10.72
CA TRP A 335 -18.28 -16.55 -11.71
C TRP A 335 -18.22 -15.02 -11.88
N ALA A 336 -17.98 -14.28 -10.79
CA ALA A 336 -17.86 -12.82 -10.83
C ALA A 336 -16.57 -12.34 -11.52
N ALA A 337 -15.54 -13.19 -11.55
CA ALA A 337 -14.28 -12.95 -12.23
C ALA A 337 -14.34 -13.12 -13.76
N GLY A 338 -15.39 -13.73 -14.30
CA GLY A 338 -15.57 -13.98 -15.74
C GLY A 338 -15.17 -15.38 -16.18
#